data_AF-A0A935IKX2-F1
#
_entry.id   AF-A0A935IKX2-F1
#
_cell.length_a   1.000
_cell.length_b   1.000
_cell.length_c   1.000
_cell.angle_alpha   90.00
_cell.angle_beta   90.00
_cell.angle_gamma   90.00
#
_symmetry.space_group_name_H-M   'P 1'
#
loop_
_entity.id
_entity.type
_entity.pdbx_description
1 polymer ?
#
loop_
_entity_poly.entity_id
_entity_poly.type
_entity_poly.pdbx_seq_one_letter_code
_entity_poly.pdbx_strand_id
1 'polypeptide(L)'
;MPRRHRTERSLCSRLDDVSFDCQSSHDLGRHTELPPIPSHPEGTSAQSKEPHVSATYPVKTCLWFDTEAEPAARLYTSLVPGSEILSISHYGSENQYGETGSVLEVDFRLGTQQFVALNGGPHFTHTPAASIQVFCPDQPELDRIWDGLLADGGEPSQCGWLTDRFGLSWQIIPTRLGELAGDPDPGRSSRTIAAMLKMSKLDIAALEAAADADPETDDA
;
A
#
# COMPACT_ATOMS: atom_id res chain seq x y z
N MET A 1 -30.25 17.32 33.55
CA MET A 1 -30.67 16.33 32.53
C MET A 1 -29.49 15.42 32.23
N PRO A 2 -29.51 14.13 32.63
CA PRO A 2 -28.39 13.23 32.39
C PRO A 2 -28.57 12.37 31.14
N ARG A 3 -27.42 12.06 30.53
CA ARG A 3 -27.17 11.28 29.31
C ARG A 3 -27.61 9.82 29.48
N ARG A 4 -28.15 9.22 28.41
CA ARG A 4 -28.47 7.78 28.34
C ARG A 4 -27.26 6.99 27.83
N HIS A 5 -26.73 6.11 28.66
CA HIS A 5 -25.90 4.97 28.24
C HIS A 5 -26.82 3.79 27.93
N ARG A 6 -26.57 3.08 26.82
CA ARG A 6 -27.20 1.79 26.48
C ARG A 6 -26.13 0.72 26.49
N THR A 7 -26.27 -0.22 27.42
CA THR A 7 -25.37 -1.35 27.65
C THR A 7 -25.75 -2.54 26.76
N GLU A 8 -24.72 -3.21 26.25
CA GLU A 8 -24.78 -4.47 25.51
C GLU A 8 -25.26 -5.63 26.39
N ARG A 9 -25.95 -6.62 25.79
CA ARG A 9 -26.06 -7.98 26.34
C ARG A 9 -25.84 -9.01 25.26
N SER A 10 -24.75 -9.74 25.46
CA SER A 10 -24.36 -11.02 24.88
C SER A 10 -25.47 -12.08 25.02
N LEU A 11 -25.64 -12.89 23.97
CA LEU A 11 -26.37 -14.15 24.01
C LEU A 11 -25.59 -15.20 23.20
N CYS A 12 -24.83 -16.01 23.94
CA CYS A 12 -24.33 -17.30 23.49
C CYS A 12 -25.02 -18.35 24.37
N SER A 13 -25.81 -19.26 23.78
CA SER A 13 -26.16 -20.54 24.41
C SER A 13 -26.89 -21.51 23.48
N ARG A 14 -26.35 -22.76 23.44
CA ARG A 14 -26.99 -24.08 23.21
C ARG A 14 -27.27 -24.46 21.76
N LEU A 15 -26.58 -25.43 21.13
CA LEU A 15 -26.44 -26.90 21.39
C LEU A 15 -27.77 -27.67 21.36
N ASP A 16 -27.72 -28.78 20.60
CA ASP A 16 -28.62 -29.96 20.49
C ASP A 16 -29.15 -30.14 19.05
N ASP A 17 -29.27 -31.32 18.42
CA ASP A 17 -28.59 -32.62 18.47
C ASP A 17 -29.15 -33.47 17.29
N VAL A 18 -28.32 -34.33 16.70
CA VAL A 18 -28.60 -35.68 16.13
C VAL A 18 -29.64 -35.92 14.98
N SER A 19 -29.07 -36.28 13.82
CA SER A 19 -29.30 -37.43 12.90
C SER A 19 -30.60 -38.27 12.94
N PHE A 20 -31.15 -38.55 11.74
CA PHE A 20 -32.05 -39.67 11.38
C PHE A 20 -32.13 -39.73 9.83
N ASP A 21 -32.18 -40.83 9.07
CA ASP A 21 -31.90 -42.25 9.27
C ASP A 21 -31.88 -42.89 7.88
N CYS A 22 -31.16 -44.00 7.75
CA CYS A 22 -30.96 -44.75 6.51
C CYS A 22 -32.13 -45.73 6.32
N GLN A 23 -32.85 -45.67 5.20
CA GLN A 23 -33.86 -46.67 4.85
C GLN A 23 -33.61 -47.25 3.46
N SER A 24 -33.34 -48.55 3.45
CA SER A 24 -33.51 -49.46 2.31
C SER A 24 -34.64 -50.44 2.63
N SER A 25 -35.53 -50.72 1.68
CA SER A 25 -35.89 -52.10 1.31
C SER A 25 -36.87 -52.16 0.12
N HIS A 26 -36.47 -52.99 -0.86
CA HIS A 26 -37.22 -53.96 -1.69
C HIS A 26 -38.68 -53.67 -2.08
N ASP A 27 -39.01 -53.49 -3.36
CA ASP A 27 -39.04 -54.43 -4.52
C ASP A 27 -40.48 -54.91 -4.79
N LEU A 28 -40.96 -54.70 -6.02
CA LEU A 28 -41.88 -55.58 -6.75
C LEU A 28 -42.07 -55.03 -8.17
N GLY A 29 -41.53 -55.77 -9.14
CA GLY A 29 -41.42 -55.35 -10.53
C GLY A 29 -42.71 -55.39 -11.35
N ARG A 30 -42.62 -54.74 -12.51
CA ARG A 30 -43.12 -55.29 -13.77
C ARG A 30 -42.40 -54.65 -14.95
N HIS A 31 -41.92 -55.51 -15.83
CA HIS A 31 -41.24 -55.19 -17.07
C HIS A 31 -42.12 -54.35 -18.00
N THR A 32 -41.55 -53.25 -18.48
CA THR A 32 -41.73 -52.79 -19.86
C THR A 32 -40.39 -52.24 -20.32
N GLU A 33 -39.73 -52.93 -21.24
CA GLU A 33 -38.58 -52.42 -21.99
C GLU A 33 -38.98 -51.11 -22.68
N LEU A 34 -38.25 -50.04 -22.36
CA LEU A 34 -38.28 -48.80 -23.13
C LEU A 34 -37.38 -48.98 -24.37
N PRO A 35 -37.83 -48.52 -25.56
CA PRO A 35 -37.04 -48.62 -26.78
C PRO A 35 -35.75 -47.79 -26.68
N PRO A 36 -34.70 -48.14 -27.44
CA PRO A 36 -33.41 -47.45 -27.35
C PRO A 36 -33.56 -45.97 -27.71
N ILE A 37 -32.96 -45.11 -26.89
CA ILE A 37 -32.85 -43.68 -27.14
C ILE A 37 -32.05 -43.48 -28.43
N PRO A 38 -32.56 -42.75 -29.44
CA PRO A 38 -31.79 -42.42 -30.62
C PRO A 38 -30.59 -41.53 -30.23
N SER A 39 -29.40 -41.97 -30.61
CA SER A 39 -28.14 -41.23 -30.49
C SER A 39 -28.29 -39.83 -31.09
N HIS A 40 -28.15 -38.80 -30.25
CA HIS A 40 -28.06 -37.42 -30.70
C HIS A 40 -26.84 -37.27 -31.64
N PRO A 41 -26.99 -36.60 -32.80
CA PRO A 41 -25.85 -36.24 -33.61
C PRO A 41 -24.96 -35.29 -32.83
N GLU A 42 -23.65 -35.44 -32.99
CA GLU A 42 -22.60 -34.58 -32.45
C GLU A 42 -22.99 -33.10 -32.62
N GLY A 43 -23.49 -32.53 -31.53
CA GLY A 43 -23.61 -31.10 -31.38
C GLY A 43 -22.20 -30.56 -31.34
N THR A 44 -21.79 -29.92 -32.42
CA THR A 44 -20.63 -29.02 -32.43
C THR A 44 -20.82 -28.06 -31.27
N SER A 45 -20.17 -28.34 -30.14
CA SER A 45 -20.01 -27.35 -29.09
C SER A 45 -19.11 -26.29 -29.69
N ALA A 46 -19.72 -25.25 -30.24
CA ALA A 46 -19.06 -23.96 -30.33
C ALA A 46 -18.75 -23.60 -28.88
N GLN A 47 -17.56 -23.98 -28.42
CA GLN A 47 -16.96 -23.43 -27.23
C GLN A 47 -16.96 -21.93 -27.47
N SER A 48 -17.89 -21.25 -26.81
CA SER A 48 -17.82 -19.82 -26.62
C SER A 48 -16.44 -19.57 -26.05
N LYS A 49 -15.58 -19.04 -26.91
CA LYS A 49 -14.24 -18.59 -26.55
C LYS A 49 -14.48 -17.35 -25.69
N GLU A 50 -14.91 -17.54 -24.44
CA GLU A 50 -14.82 -16.48 -23.46
C GLU A 50 -13.35 -16.07 -23.45
N PRO A 51 -13.03 -14.80 -23.75
CA PRO A 51 -11.67 -14.36 -23.66
C PRO A 51 -11.29 -14.50 -22.18
N HIS A 52 -10.47 -15.50 -21.88
CA HIS A 52 -9.78 -15.57 -20.61
C HIS A 52 -8.91 -14.33 -20.54
N VAL A 53 -9.40 -13.29 -19.88
CA VAL A 53 -8.63 -12.07 -19.59
C VAL A 53 -7.60 -12.45 -18.53
N SER A 54 -6.53 -13.11 -18.96
CA SER A 54 -5.25 -12.98 -18.27
C SER A 54 -4.62 -11.68 -18.77
N ALA A 55 -5.19 -10.55 -18.37
CA ALA A 55 -4.63 -9.24 -18.63
C ALA A 55 -4.53 -8.50 -17.30
N THR A 56 -3.30 -8.35 -16.83
CA THR A 56 -3.00 -7.44 -15.73
C THR A 56 -3.37 -6.03 -16.16
N TYR A 57 -4.21 -5.36 -15.39
CA TYR A 57 -4.52 -3.94 -15.62
C TYR A 57 -3.44 -3.06 -15.01
N PRO A 58 -2.95 -2.02 -15.72
CA PRO A 58 -2.05 -1.05 -15.13
C PRO A 58 -2.78 -0.20 -14.08
N VAL A 59 -2.14 0.04 -12.94
CA VAL A 59 -2.64 0.90 -11.86
C VAL A 59 -1.52 1.85 -11.47
N LYS A 60 -1.85 3.14 -11.33
CA LYS A 60 -0.92 4.20 -10.91
C LYS A 60 -1.54 4.99 -9.75
N THR A 61 -0.69 5.50 -8.87
CA THR A 61 -1.10 6.48 -7.85
C THR A 61 -1.00 7.88 -8.45
N CYS A 62 -2.06 8.68 -8.33
CA CYS A 62 -2.08 10.08 -8.74
C CYS A 62 -1.85 11.00 -7.54
N LEU A 63 -0.87 11.89 -7.65
CA LEU A 63 -0.47 12.87 -6.67
C LEU A 63 -0.91 14.25 -7.16
N TRP A 64 -1.71 14.93 -6.36
CA TRP A 64 -2.26 16.25 -6.69
C TRP A 64 -1.31 17.37 -6.28
N PHE A 65 -1.00 18.26 -7.21
CA PHE A 65 -0.22 19.47 -6.97
C PHE A 65 -1.03 20.70 -7.39
N ASP A 66 -0.67 21.86 -6.81
CA ASP A 66 -1.21 23.13 -7.27
C ASP A 66 -0.72 23.44 -8.69
N THR A 67 0.59 23.69 -8.83
CA THR A 67 1.25 24.00 -10.11
C THR A 67 2.61 23.33 -10.31
N GLU A 68 3.11 22.61 -9.30
CA GLU A 68 4.51 22.19 -9.20
C GLU A 68 4.74 20.68 -9.49
N ALA A 69 3.85 20.03 -10.24
CA ALA A 69 3.95 18.60 -10.57
C ALA A 69 5.30 18.21 -11.21
N GLU A 70 5.80 18.99 -12.18
CA GLU A 70 7.08 18.71 -12.84
C GLU A 70 8.29 18.93 -11.91
N PRO A 71 8.45 20.09 -11.24
CA PRO A 71 9.50 20.26 -10.24
C PRO A 71 9.53 19.14 -9.18
N ALA A 72 8.36 18.71 -8.71
CA ALA A 72 8.22 17.62 -7.76
C ALA A 72 8.72 16.30 -8.34
N ALA A 73 8.19 15.88 -9.49
CA ALA A 73 8.61 14.64 -10.14
C ALA A 73 10.11 14.60 -10.46
N ARG A 74 10.69 15.74 -10.88
CA ARG A 74 12.14 15.85 -11.14
C ARG A 74 12.97 15.72 -9.87
N LEU A 75 12.54 16.33 -8.76
CA LEU A 75 13.20 16.14 -7.48
C LEU A 75 13.18 14.65 -7.10
N TYR A 76 12.01 14.04 -7.08
CA TYR A 76 11.86 12.65 -6.60
C TYR A 76 12.67 11.66 -7.43
N THR A 77 12.62 11.81 -8.76
CA THR A 77 13.36 10.92 -9.68
C THR A 77 14.86 11.13 -9.64
N SER A 78 15.35 12.32 -9.24
CA SER A 78 16.77 12.55 -8.98
C SER A 78 17.24 11.93 -7.66
N LEU A 79 16.35 11.81 -6.68
CA LEU A 79 16.67 11.31 -5.35
C LEU A 79 16.56 9.79 -5.25
N VAL A 80 15.57 9.14 -5.82
CA VAL A 80 15.42 7.68 -5.64
C VAL A 80 16.13 6.92 -6.78
N PRO A 81 17.07 6.01 -6.51
CA PRO A 81 17.76 5.26 -7.55
C PRO A 81 16.81 4.46 -8.43
N GLY A 82 17.18 4.31 -9.70
CA GLY A 82 16.36 3.60 -10.67
C GLY A 82 15.02 4.29 -10.94
N SER A 83 14.95 5.61 -10.83
CA SER A 83 13.74 6.39 -11.12
C SER A 83 13.90 7.21 -12.40
N GLU A 84 12.80 7.56 -13.06
CA GLU A 84 12.83 8.35 -14.29
C GLU A 84 11.50 9.07 -14.55
N ILE A 85 11.55 10.17 -15.31
CA ILE A 85 10.37 10.77 -15.93
C ILE A 85 10.02 9.96 -17.17
N LEU A 86 8.76 9.55 -17.29
CA LEU A 86 8.28 8.73 -18.40
C LEU A 86 7.62 9.60 -19.49
N SER A 87 6.76 10.53 -19.10
CA SER A 87 6.11 11.46 -20.03
C SER A 87 5.65 12.73 -19.32
N ILE A 88 5.48 13.81 -20.09
CA ILE A 88 4.92 15.08 -19.63
C ILE A 88 3.84 15.51 -20.62
N SER A 89 2.64 15.78 -20.12
CA SER A 89 1.53 16.33 -20.89
C SER A 89 1.25 17.78 -20.47
N HIS A 90 0.66 18.54 -21.39
CA HIS A 90 0.42 19.97 -21.22
C HIS A 90 -1.05 20.29 -21.43
N TYR A 91 -1.53 21.36 -20.80
CA TYR A 91 -2.87 21.88 -21.00
C TYR A 91 -3.10 22.30 -22.46
N GLY A 92 -4.18 21.81 -23.05
CA GLY A 92 -4.68 22.24 -24.36
C GLY A 92 -5.42 23.58 -24.29
N SER A 93 -5.74 24.14 -25.45
CA SER A 93 -6.50 25.40 -25.59
C SER A 93 -7.95 25.31 -25.10
N GLU A 94 -8.47 24.09 -25.03
CA GLU A 94 -9.83 23.75 -24.62
C GLU A 94 -10.01 23.61 -23.10
N ASN A 95 -8.91 23.57 -22.34
CA ASN A 95 -8.95 23.34 -20.91
C ASN A 95 -8.89 24.67 -20.15
N GLN A 96 -9.90 24.91 -19.30
CA GLN A 96 -10.07 26.14 -18.53
C GLN A 96 -9.39 26.14 -17.15
N TYR A 97 -8.77 25.01 -16.75
CA TYR A 97 -8.20 24.84 -15.40
C TYR A 97 -6.71 25.22 -15.32
N GLY A 98 -6.03 25.43 -16.45
CA GLY A 98 -4.63 25.81 -16.50
C GLY A 98 -4.30 26.64 -17.74
N GLU A 99 -3.13 27.28 -17.74
CA GLU A 99 -2.67 28.05 -18.89
C GLU A 99 -2.32 27.11 -20.06
N THR A 100 -2.76 27.41 -21.28
CA THR A 100 -2.43 26.62 -22.46
C THR A 100 -0.92 26.47 -22.63
N GLY A 101 -0.45 25.23 -22.79
CA GLY A 101 0.96 24.91 -22.91
C GLY A 101 1.71 24.78 -21.58
N SER A 102 1.09 25.07 -20.43
CA SER A 102 1.65 24.73 -19.12
C SER A 102 1.51 23.24 -18.83
N VAL A 103 2.32 22.70 -17.92
CA VAL A 103 2.28 21.27 -17.55
C VAL A 103 0.95 20.93 -16.87
N LEU A 104 0.29 19.90 -17.40
CA LEU A 104 -0.90 19.30 -16.82
C LEU A 104 -0.50 18.10 -15.94
N GLU A 105 0.21 17.14 -16.53
CA GLU A 105 0.48 15.86 -15.89
C GLU A 105 1.91 15.40 -16.18
N VAL A 106 2.55 14.81 -15.18
CA VAL A 106 3.86 14.16 -15.30
C VAL A 106 3.74 12.71 -14.88
N ASP A 107 3.93 11.81 -15.85
CA ASP A 107 4.13 10.40 -15.58
C ASP A 107 5.58 10.16 -15.16
N PHE A 108 5.79 9.50 -14.03
CA PHE A 108 7.13 9.14 -13.58
C PHE A 108 7.15 7.78 -12.89
N ARG A 109 8.35 7.20 -12.84
CA ARG A 109 8.63 5.96 -12.14
C ARG A 109 9.57 6.25 -10.98
N LEU A 110 9.19 5.80 -9.79
CA LEU A 110 9.99 5.88 -8.58
C LEU A 110 10.38 4.46 -8.16
N GLY A 111 11.64 4.10 -8.37
CA GLY A 111 12.10 2.72 -8.26
C GLY A 111 11.27 1.78 -9.16
N THR A 112 10.45 0.92 -8.56
CA THR A 112 9.60 -0.06 -9.28
C THR A 112 8.15 0.38 -9.44
N GLN A 113 7.74 1.52 -8.88
CA GLN A 113 6.35 1.98 -8.87
C GLN A 113 6.13 3.15 -9.82
N GLN A 114 4.98 3.19 -10.50
CA GLN A 114 4.60 4.30 -11.37
C GLN A 114 3.62 5.24 -10.65
N PHE A 115 3.87 6.52 -10.84
CA PHE A 115 3.08 7.62 -10.30
C PHE A 115 2.71 8.61 -11.40
N VAL A 116 1.66 9.34 -11.11
CA VAL A 116 1.24 10.52 -11.85
C VAL A 116 1.36 11.71 -10.91
N ALA A 117 1.99 12.79 -11.33
CA ALA A 117 1.88 14.10 -10.70
C ALA A 117 0.96 14.97 -11.55
N LEU A 118 -0.16 15.44 -10.99
CA LEU A 118 -1.17 16.22 -11.68
C LEU A 118 -1.22 17.63 -11.11
N ASN A 119 -1.03 18.63 -11.96
CA ASN A 119 -1.38 20.01 -11.63
C ASN A 119 -2.90 20.15 -11.71
N GLY A 120 -3.53 20.45 -10.59
CA GLY A 120 -4.97 20.61 -10.48
C GLY A 120 -5.41 21.87 -9.76
N GLY A 121 -4.47 22.75 -9.39
CA GLY A 121 -4.77 23.96 -8.62
C GLY A 121 -4.88 23.71 -7.11
N PRO A 122 -5.16 24.75 -6.31
CA PRO A 122 -5.04 24.73 -4.85
C PRO A 122 -6.25 24.10 -4.14
N HIS A 123 -6.99 23.22 -4.83
CA HIS A 123 -8.24 22.66 -4.34
C HIS A 123 -8.05 21.55 -3.30
N PHE A 124 -6.94 20.80 -3.41
CA PHE A 124 -6.62 19.70 -2.51
C PHE A 124 -5.19 19.82 -2.02
N THR A 125 -4.99 19.51 -0.76
CA THR A 125 -3.67 19.49 -0.13
C THR A 125 -3.37 18.08 0.37
N HIS A 126 -2.08 17.72 0.33
CA HIS A 126 -1.61 16.49 0.91
C HIS A 126 -1.78 16.48 2.42
N THR A 127 -1.91 15.27 2.97
CA THR A 127 -1.92 15.02 4.41
C THR A 127 -1.10 13.75 4.68
N PRO A 128 -0.63 13.54 5.92
CA PRO A 128 0.07 12.31 6.30
C PRO A 128 -0.74 11.01 6.13
N ALA A 129 -2.04 11.10 5.79
CA ALA A 129 -2.89 9.94 5.52
C ALA A 129 -2.38 9.08 4.35
N ALA A 130 -1.66 9.68 3.39
CA ALA A 130 -0.92 8.97 2.36
C ALA A 130 0.54 9.43 2.37
N SER A 131 1.46 8.48 2.30
CA SER A 131 2.90 8.77 2.25
C SER A 131 3.63 7.81 1.34
N ILE A 132 4.78 8.24 0.82
CA ILE A 132 5.70 7.39 0.07
C ILE A 132 6.75 6.86 1.05
N GLN A 133 6.83 5.53 1.17
CA GLN A 133 7.86 4.89 1.96
C GLN A 133 9.02 4.46 1.06
N VAL A 134 10.23 4.86 1.43
CA VAL A 134 11.46 4.46 0.74
C VAL A 134 12.32 3.66 1.70
N PHE A 135 12.57 2.40 1.34
CA PHE A 135 13.41 1.50 2.11
C PHE A 135 14.87 1.61 1.66
N CYS A 136 15.72 2.13 2.54
CA CYS A 136 17.12 2.40 2.25
C CYS A 136 18.01 1.24 2.74
N PRO A 137 18.97 0.78 1.93
CA PRO A 137 19.84 -0.34 2.30
C PRO A 137 20.89 0.04 3.35
N ASP A 138 21.29 1.32 3.40
CA ASP A 138 22.34 1.83 4.27
C ASP A 138 22.12 3.29 4.65
N GLN A 139 22.97 3.79 5.56
CA GLN A 139 22.89 5.15 6.10
C GLN A 139 23.17 6.23 5.04
N PRO A 140 24.20 6.10 4.17
CA PRO A 140 24.44 7.09 3.11
C PRO A 140 23.25 7.31 2.17
N GLU A 141 22.58 6.25 1.72
CA GLU A 141 21.39 6.37 0.88
C GLU A 141 20.22 7.01 1.64
N LEU A 142 20.03 6.63 2.90
CA LEU A 142 19.02 7.23 3.78
C LEU A 142 19.25 8.74 3.93
N ASP A 143 20.47 9.14 4.27
CA ASP A 143 20.86 10.53 4.46
C ASP A 143 20.68 11.35 3.17
N ARG A 144 21.11 10.81 2.03
CA ARG A 144 20.99 11.48 0.73
C ARG A 144 19.54 11.79 0.36
N ILE A 145 18.64 10.83 0.57
CA ILE A 145 17.21 11.01 0.26
C ILE A 145 16.55 11.92 1.30
N TRP A 146 16.83 11.71 2.58
CA TRP A 146 16.31 12.53 3.67
C TRP A 146 16.67 14.01 3.49
N ASP A 147 17.97 14.31 3.33
CA ASP A 147 18.46 15.67 3.21
C ASP A 147 17.97 16.33 1.90
N GLY A 148 17.86 15.55 0.82
CA GLY A 148 17.32 16.01 -0.45
C GLY A 148 15.84 16.40 -0.41
N LEU A 149 15.02 15.69 0.37
CA LEU A 149 13.59 16.00 0.53
C LEU A 149 13.35 17.17 1.51
N LEU A 150 14.25 17.38 2.48
CA LEU A 150 14.21 18.55 3.37
C LEU A 150 14.72 19.82 2.69
N ALA A 151 15.53 19.69 1.65
CA ALA A 151 16.07 20.83 0.92
C ALA A 151 14.96 21.76 0.38
N ASP A 152 15.20 23.07 0.50
CA ASP A 152 14.33 24.12 0.00
C ASP A 152 12.91 24.15 0.60
N GLY A 153 12.78 23.73 1.87
CA GLY A 153 11.56 23.96 2.68
C GLY A 153 10.79 22.71 3.09
N GLY A 154 11.42 21.53 3.09
CA GLY A 154 10.83 20.36 3.73
C GLY A 154 10.99 20.40 5.26
N GLU A 155 10.11 19.70 5.96
CA GLU A 155 10.01 19.70 7.42
C GLU A 155 10.16 18.27 7.98
N PRO A 156 11.12 18.03 8.90
CA PRO A 156 11.29 16.73 9.51
C PRO A 156 10.16 16.44 10.50
N SER A 157 9.85 15.15 10.65
CA SER A 157 8.91 14.61 11.63
C SER A 157 9.54 13.43 12.38
N GLN A 158 8.76 12.71 13.17
CA GLN A 158 9.24 11.61 14.02
C GLN A 158 9.38 10.30 13.25
N CYS A 159 10.23 9.41 13.72
CA CYS A 159 10.33 8.00 13.29
C CYS A 159 10.58 7.82 11.78
N GLY A 160 11.44 8.65 11.18
CA GLY A 160 11.74 8.58 9.75
C GLY A 160 10.72 9.29 8.86
N TRP A 161 9.75 10.01 9.42
CA TRP A 161 8.80 10.81 8.66
C TRP A 161 9.35 12.19 8.34
N LEU A 162 8.97 12.72 7.18
CA LEU A 162 9.12 14.13 6.82
C LEU A 162 8.01 14.55 5.85
N THR A 163 7.85 15.85 5.67
CA THR A 163 7.03 16.44 4.60
C THR A 163 7.95 17.24 3.70
N ASP A 164 7.91 17.03 2.39
CA ASP A 164 8.74 17.83 1.47
C ASP A 164 8.18 19.23 1.26
N ARG A 165 8.90 20.07 0.50
CA ARG A 165 8.48 21.45 0.20
C ARG A 165 7.16 21.57 -0.58
N PHE A 166 6.69 20.48 -1.20
CA PHE A 166 5.43 20.43 -1.94
C PHE A 166 4.27 19.94 -1.06
N GLY A 167 4.54 19.62 0.21
CA GLY A 167 3.56 19.15 1.18
C GLY A 167 3.34 17.64 1.17
N LEU A 168 4.05 16.87 0.35
CA LEU A 168 3.88 15.42 0.29
C LEU A 168 4.60 14.76 1.47
N SER A 169 3.93 13.80 2.13
CA SER A 169 4.51 13.07 3.26
C SER A 169 5.35 11.88 2.79
N TRP A 170 6.51 11.71 3.43
CA TRP A 170 7.48 10.66 3.14
C TRP A 170 7.87 9.91 4.41
N GLN A 171 8.26 8.65 4.25
CA GLN A 171 8.94 7.89 5.29
C GLN A 171 10.22 7.31 4.71
N ILE A 172 11.37 7.75 5.22
CA ILE A 172 12.67 7.24 4.78
C ILE A 172 13.16 6.28 5.86
N ILE A 173 13.03 4.99 5.55
CA ILE A 173 13.16 3.91 6.53
C ILE A 173 14.35 3.03 6.14
N PRO A 174 15.29 2.73 7.03
CA PRO A 174 16.31 1.74 6.72
C PRO A 174 15.67 0.34 6.71
N THR A 175 15.99 -0.49 5.72
CA THR A 175 15.51 -1.89 5.65
C THR A 175 15.82 -2.64 6.95
N ARG A 176 16.96 -2.32 7.57
CA ARG A 176 17.41 -2.87 8.85
C ARG A 176 16.44 -2.66 10.00
N LEU A 177 15.67 -1.56 10.01
CA LEU A 177 14.67 -1.32 11.08
C LEU A 177 13.60 -2.42 11.10
N GLY A 178 13.12 -2.86 9.93
CA GLY A 178 12.10 -3.91 9.84
C GLY A 178 12.59 -5.25 10.41
N GLU A 179 13.86 -5.57 10.18
CA GLU A 179 14.51 -6.77 10.72
C GLU A 179 14.66 -6.70 12.25
N LEU A 180 15.11 -5.56 12.77
CA LEU A 180 15.33 -5.36 14.20
C LEU A 180 14.01 -5.28 14.99
N ALA A 181 13.02 -4.54 14.47
CA ALA A 181 11.71 -4.42 15.10
C ALA A 181 10.90 -5.73 15.01
N GLY A 182 11.15 -6.55 13.98
CA GLY A 182 10.56 -7.87 13.80
C GLY A 182 11.36 -9.03 14.40
N ASP A 183 12.40 -8.75 15.20
CA ASP A 183 13.29 -9.77 15.74
C ASP A 183 12.51 -10.78 16.62
N PRO A 184 12.78 -12.10 16.51
CA PRO A 184 12.15 -13.10 17.36
C PRO A 184 12.42 -12.94 18.85
N ASP A 185 13.51 -12.25 19.24
CA ASP A 185 13.76 -11.83 20.62
C ASP A 185 12.93 -10.58 20.95
N PRO A 186 11.90 -10.68 21.82
CA PRO A 186 11.06 -9.55 22.16
C PRO A 186 11.80 -8.40 22.85
N GLY A 187 12.92 -8.69 23.53
CA GLY A 187 13.74 -7.67 24.19
C GLY A 187 14.47 -6.79 23.17
N ARG A 188 15.07 -7.41 22.15
CA ARG A 188 15.75 -6.70 21.04
C ARG A 188 14.76 -5.86 20.25
N SER A 189 13.62 -6.44 19.89
CA SER A 189 12.53 -5.72 19.21
C SER A 189 12.04 -4.51 20.02
N SER A 190 11.75 -4.71 21.31
CA SER A 190 11.24 -3.64 22.18
C SER A 190 12.23 -2.49 22.33
N ARG A 191 13.53 -2.76 22.52
CA ARG A 191 14.57 -1.72 22.61
C ARG A 191 14.76 -0.97 21.29
N THR A 192 14.70 -1.68 20.16
CA THR A 192 14.75 -1.07 18.82
C THR A 192 13.59 -0.08 18.65
N ILE A 193 12.36 -0.50 18.96
CA ILE A 193 11.17 0.36 18.87
C ILE A 193 11.31 1.55 19.82
N ALA A 194 11.76 1.34 21.05
CA ALA A 194 11.97 2.41 22.03
C ALA A 194 13.03 3.44 21.57
N ALA A 195 14.09 3.00 20.90
CA ALA A 195 15.08 3.88 20.31
C ALA A 195 14.52 4.66 19.11
N MET A 196 13.83 3.97 18.19
CA MET A 196 13.18 4.59 17.03
C MET A 196 12.21 5.71 17.43
N LEU A 197 11.41 5.50 18.49
CA LEU A 197 10.45 6.50 18.98
C LEU A 197 11.09 7.80 19.51
N LYS A 198 12.41 7.80 19.75
CA LYS A 198 13.18 8.97 20.18
C LYS A 198 13.86 9.69 19.00
N MET A 199 13.73 9.16 17.78
CA MET A 199 14.44 9.64 16.59
C MET A 199 13.51 10.42 15.66
N SER A 200 14.04 11.46 15.03
CA SER A 200 13.44 12.09 13.85
C SER A 200 13.97 11.41 12.59
N LYS A 201 15.21 11.71 12.18
CA LYS A 201 15.95 10.90 11.22
C LYS A 201 16.44 9.62 11.88
N LEU A 202 16.30 8.48 11.20
CA LEU A 202 16.72 7.19 11.70
C LEU A 202 18.22 6.96 11.51
N ASP A 203 18.87 6.49 12.57
CA ASP A 203 20.29 6.12 12.58
C ASP A 203 20.40 4.60 12.74
N ILE A 204 20.93 3.93 11.72
CA ILE A 204 21.00 2.46 11.68
C ILE A 204 21.87 1.93 12.82
N ALA A 205 23.03 2.53 13.07
CA ALA A 205 23.97 2.05 14.08
C ALA A 205 23.41 2.22 15.49
N ALA A 206 22.70 3.32 15.76
CA ALA A 206 22.03 3.55 17.03
C ALA A 206 20.86 2.58 17.27
N LEU A 207 20.12 2.23 16.21
CA LEU A 207 19.06 1.21 16.29
C LEU A 207 19.66 -0.17 16.60
N GLU A 208 20.75 -0.56 15.93
CA GLU A 208 21.45 -1.82 16.20
C GLU A 208 22.03 -1.85 17.62
N ALA A 209 22.68 -0.78 18.05
CA ALA A 209 23.22 -0.67 19.40
C ALA A 209 22.12 -0.76 20.46
N ALA A 210 20.94 -0.16 20.23
CA ALA A 210 19.81 -0.29 21.14
C ALA A 210 19.26 -1.72 21.17
N ALA A 211 19.16 -2.38 20.02
CA ALA A 211 18.73 -3.76 19.93
C ALA A 211 19.65 -4.67 20.75
N ASP A 212 20.97 -4.47 20.65
CA ASP A 212 21.97 -5.35 21.25
C ASP A 212 22.39 -4.95 22.68
N ALA A 213 21.84 -3.86 23.22
CA ALA A 213 22.10 -3.43 24.58
C ALA A 213 21.56 -4.43 25.62
N ASP A 214 22.32 -4.62 26.71
CA ASP A 214 21.91 -5.45 27.84
C ASP A 214 20.73 -4.80 28.60
N PRO A 215 19.77 -5.58 29.11
CA PRO A 215 18.59 -5.05 29.79
C PRO A 215 18.88 -4.36 31.14
N GLU A 216 20.11 -4.43 31.67
CA GLU A 216 20.48 -3.90 33.00
C GLU A 216 20.95 -2.44 32.99
N THR A 217 21.10 -1.78 31.84
CA THR A 217 21.66 -0.41 31.77
C THR A 217 20.65 0.74 31.85
N ASP A 218 19.34 0.49 32.01
CA ASP A 218 18.30 1.54 31.92
C ASP A 218 17.80 2.08 33.28
N ASP A 219 18.44 1.71 34.40
CA ASP A 219 18.02 2.07 35.78
C ASP A 219 19.13 2.75 36.64
N ALA A 220 20.13 3.38 36.01
CA ALA A 220 21.23 4.09 36.70
C ALA A 220 21.26 5.61 36.42
#